data_AF-A0A9N6WSF4-F1
#
_entry.id   AF-A0A9N6WSF4-F1
#
_cell.length_a   1.000
_cell.length_b   1.000
_cell.length_c   1.000
_cell.angle_alpha   90.00
_cell.angle_beta   90.00
_cell.angle_gamma   90.00
#
_symmetry.space_group_name_H-M   'P 1'
#
loop_
_entity.id
_entity.type
_entity.pdbx_description
1 polymer ?
#
loop_
_entity_poly.entity_id
_entity_poly.type
_entity_poly.pdbx_seq_one_letter_code
_entity_poly.pdbx_strand_id
1 'polypeptide(L)'
;MATRLKVPTFLSQFPEAYRKFFMQWRYGKQAPVHYIPEEGNWKRNPETGEVKPVQNKPLPLTYPAEFDYGLWGGEAVIRGFQKRHPLRRRVPHYWFPTLQKYVFHSEILDKYLEMVVTQRTMRMVDEHFGFDNYILKTPPQDLKSELGVKLKRELLLALAKKDFLPNNPA
;
A
#
# COMPACT_ATOMS: atom_id res chain seq x y z
N MET A 1 -21.24 -0.01 -36.41
CA MET A 1 -20.21 -0.52 -35.48
C MET A 1 -20.90 -1.08 -34.25
N ALA A 2 -20.90 -2.39 -34.06
CA ALA A 2 -21.64 -3.04 -32.99
C ALA A 2 -21.09 -2.62 -31.61
N THR A 3 -21.89 -1.87 -30.87
CA THR A 3 -21.68 -1.64 -29.44
C THR A 3 -21.82 -2.99 -28.74
N ARG A 4 -20.70 -3.60 -28.36
CA ARG A 4 -20.71 -4.74 -27.42
C ARG A 4 -21.51 -4.29 -26.19
N LEU A 5 -22.69 -4.87 -26.01
CA LEU A 5 -23.48 -4.74 -24.79
C LEU A 5 -22.58 -5.19 -23.64
N LYS A 6 -22.01 -4.24 -22.88
CA LYS A 6 -21.28 -4.54 -21.65
C LYS A 6 -22.31 -5.13 -20.71
N VAL A 7 -22.27 -6.45 -20.54
CA VAL A 7 -23.06 -7.13 -19.49
C VAL A 7 -22.80 -6.35 -18.19
N PRO A 8 -23.84 -5.85 -17.51
CA PRO A 8 -23.65 -5.10 -16.27
C PRO A 8 -23.00 -6.04 -15.26
N THR A 9 -21.71 -5.83 -15.02
CA THR A 9 -21.00 -6.49 -13.92
C THR A 9 -21.63 -6.03 -12.62
N PHE A 10 -21.66 -6.84 -11.58
CA PHE A 10 -22.17 -6.44 -10.24
C PHE A 10 -21.64 -5.06 -9.79
N LEU A 11 -20.39 -4.73 -10.12
CA LEU A 11 -19.78 -3.42 -9.86
C LEU A 11 -20.50 -2.22 -10.52
N SER A 12 -21.24 -2.40 -11.61
CA SER A 12 -21.93 -1.30 -12.30
C SER A 12 -23.13 -0.76 -11.51
N GLN A 13 -23.65 -1.53 -10.55
CA GLN A 13 -24.76 -1.13 -9.69
C GLN A 13 -24.32 -0.16 -8.57
N PHE A 14 -23.03 -0.08 -8.28
CA PHE A 14 -22.50 0.78 -7.21
C PHE A 14 -22.30 2.23 -7.65
N PRO A 15 -22.30 3.19 -6.70
CA PRO A 15 -21.97 4.59 -6.97
C PRO A 15 -20.62 4.75 -7.68
N GLU A 16 -20.52 5.75 -8.55
CA GLU A 16 -19.32 5.99 -9.35
C GLU A 16 -18.07 6.20 -8.49
N ALA A 17 -18.20 6.92 -7.38
CA ALA A 17 -17.11 7.16 -6.44
C ALA A 17 -16.54 5.85 -5.87
N TYR A 18 -17.41 4.91 -5.48
CA TYR A 18 -16.99 3.60 -4.98
C TYR A 18 -16.32 2.78 -6.07
N ARG A 19 -16.83 2.82 -7.31
CA ARG A 19 -16.21 2.12 -8.45
C ARG A 19 -14.80 2.63 -8.72
N LYS A 20 -14.60 3.95 -8.70
CA LYS A 20 -13.26 4.57 -8.85
C LYS A 20 -12.32 4.11 -7.74
N PHE A 21 -12.78 4.17 -6.49
CA PHE A 21 -12.02 3.68 -5.34
C PHE A 21 -11.65 2.20 -5.48
N PHE A 22 -12.60 1.33 -5.83
CA PHE A 22 -12.37 -0.11 -5.94
C PHE A 22 -11.35 -0.44 -7.05
N MET A 23 -11.48 0.22 -8.21
CA MET A 23 -10.52 0.04 -9.31
C MET A 23 -9.12 0.49 -8.91
N GLN A 24 -9.02 1.62 -8.22
CA GLN A 24 -7.75 2.12 -7.71
C GLN A 24 -7.16 1.19 -6.65
N TRP A 25 -7.96 0.74 -5.67
CA TRP A 25 -7.52 -0.14 -4.59
C TRP A 25 -7.05 -1.51 -5.09
N ARG A 26 -7.73 -2.10 -6.08
CA ARG A 26 -7.41 -3.44 -6.60
C ARG A 26 -6.34 -3.44 -7.69
N TYR A 27 -6.37 -2.47 -8.60
CA TYR A 27 -5.56 -2.47 -9.82
C TYR A 27 -4.64 -1.26 -9.96
N GLY A 28 -4.63 -0.36 -8.97
CA GLY A 28 -3.73 0.77 -8.94
C GLY A 28 -2.27 0.35 -8.92
N LYS A 29 -1.42 1.12 -9.60
CA LYS A 29 0.03 0.92 -9.57
C LYS A 29 0.53 1.23 -8.17
N GLN A 30 1.12 0.23 -7.52
CA GLN A 30 1.66 0.34 -6.18
C GLN A 30 3.01 1.06 -6.18
N ALA A 31 3.32 1.74 -5.08
CA ALA A 31 4.64 2.31 -4.86
C ALA A 31 5.71 1.18 -4.82
N PRO A 32 6.90 1.41 -5.38
CA PRO A 32 7.98 0.44 -5.33
C PRO A 32 8.55 0.36 -3.90
N VAL A 33 8.36 -0.79 -3.24
CA VAL A 33 8.87 -1.04 -1.87
C VAL A 33 10.03 -2.01 -1.90
N HIS A 34 9.86 -3.14 -2.57
CA HIS A 34 10.82 -4.26 -2.54
C HIS A 34 11.78 -4.32 -3.73
N TYR A 35 11.74 -3.29 -4.57
CA TYR A 35 12.62 -3.17 -5.73
C TYR A 35 12.92 -1.70 -5.99
N ILE A 36 14.09 -1.41 -6.55
CA ILE A 36 14.48 -0.06 -6.96
C ILE A 36 14.05 0.09 -8.42
N PRO A 37 13.12 1.01 -8.74
CA PRO A 37 12.75 1.27 -10.13
C PRO A 37 13.93 1.94 -10.85
N GLU A 38 14.20 1.53 -12.08
CA GLU A 38 15.11 2.25 -12.96
C GLU A 38 14.37 3.44 -13.59
N GLU A 39 15.09 4.56 -13.74
CA GLU A 39 14.55 5.77 -14.37
C GLU A 39 14.63 5.70 -15.90
N GLY A 40 13.70 6.40 -16.56
CA GLY A 40 13.63 6.49 -18.01
C GLY A 40 12.95 5.29 -18.69
N ASN A 41 12.78 5.41 -20.00
CA ASN A 41 12.13 4.38 -20.82
C ASN A 41 13.12 3.44 -21.49
N TRP A 42 14.38 3.85 -21.62
CA TRP A 42 15.41 3.16 -22.39
C TRP A 42 16.72 3.15 -21.63
N LYS A 43 17.40 2.02 -21.63
CA LYS A 43 18.71 1.81 -21.03
C LYS A 43 19.69 1.35 -22.09
N ARG A 44 20.82 2.05 -22.19
CA ARG A 44 21.92 1.67 -23.08
C ARG A 44 22.96 0.88 -22.29
N ASN A 45 23.37 -0.28 -22.80
CA ASN A 45 24.48 -1.04 -22.23
C ASN A 45 25.80 -0.33 -22.56
N PRO A 46 26.64 0.01 -21.56
CA PRO A 46 27.91 0.71 -21.81
C PRO A 46 28.91 -0.13 -22.62
N GLU A 47 28.88 -1.46 -22.49
CA GLU A 47 29.87 -2.33 -23.15
C GLU A 47 29.45 -2.69 -24.59
N THR A 48 28.18 -3.06 -24.78
CA THR A 48 27.70 -3.53 -26.10
C THR A 48 27.05 -2.42 -26.93
N GLY A 49 26.72 -1.28 -26.32
CA GLY A 49 25.99 -0.18 -26.97
C GLY A 49 24.51 -0.46 -27.25
N GLU A 50 24.01 -1.67 -26.95
CA GLU A 50 22.61 -2.06 -27.15
C GLU A 50 21.65 -1.20 -26.33
N VAL A 51 20.54 -0.79 -26.94
CA VAL A 51 19.47 -0.03 -26.27
C VAL A 51 18.30 -0.97 -25.99
N LYS A 52 17.93 -1.13 -24.72
CA LYS A 52 16.80 -1.96 -24.27
C LYS A 52 15.77 -1.11 -23.53
N PRO A 53 14.46 -1.39 -23.66
CA PRO A 53 13.46 -0.67 -22.89
C PRO A 53 13.55 -1.07 -21.41
N VAL A 54 13.44 -0.09 -20.53
CA VAL A 54 13.42 -0.27 -19.07
C VAL A 54 12.08 -0.89 -18.67
N GLN A 55 12.12 -1.96 -17.87
CA GLN A 55 10.92 -2.67 -17.40
C GLN A 55 10.89 -2.78 -15.89
N ASN A 56 10.19 -1.86 -15.23
CA ASN A 56 9.97 -1.87 -13.79
C ASN A 56 8.79 -2.80 -13.43
N LYS A 57 9.06 -4.10 -13.27
CA LYS A 57 8.06 -5.10 -12.87
C LYS A 57 8.10 -5.32 -11.35
N PRO A 58 6.98 -5.16 -10.63
CA PRO A 58 6.96 -5.39 -9.19
C PRO A 58 7.13 -6.88 -8.86
N LEU A 59 7.71 -7.16 -7.70
CA LEU A 59 7.85 -8.52 -7.19
C LEU A 59 6.49 -9.07 -6.74
N PRO A 60 6.22 -10.38 -6.90
CA PRO A 60 5.01 -11.00 -6.40
C PRO A 60 5.03 -11.06 -4.87
N LEU A 61 4.08 -10.36 -4.26
CA LEU A 61 3.95 -10.25 -2.81
C LEU A 61 2.92 -11.24 -2.27
N THR A 62 3.21 -11.86 -1.12
CA THR A 62 2.29 -12.72 -0.40
C THR A 62 1.79 -12.00 0.85
N TYR A 63 0.48 -11.91 0.99
CA TYR A 63 -0.18 -11.24 2.11
C TYR A 63 -0.81 -12.30 3.01
N PRO A 64 -0.28 -12.51 4.24
CA PRO A 64 -0.90 -13.40 5.22
C PRO A 64 -2.10 -12.70 5.88
N ALA A 65 -2.93 -13.42 6.63
CA ALA A 65 -4.15 -12.85 7.23
C ALA A 65 -3.85 -11.73 8.24
N GLU A 66 -2.70 -11.82 8.93
CA GLU A 66 -2.19 -10.82 9.87
C GLU A 66 -1.95 -9.45 9.22
N PHE A 67 -1.78 -9.42 7.90
CA PHE A 67 -1.62 -8.18 7.15
C PHE A 67 -2.85 -7.26 7.27
N ASP A 68 -4.05 -7.84 7.28
CA ASP A 68 -5.30 -7.07 7.30
C ASP A 68 -5.58 -6.43 8.67
N TYR A 69 -4.96 -6.97 9.74
CA TYR A 69 -5.06 -6.46 11.11
C TYR A 69 -3.97 -5.44 11.47
N GLY A 70 -3.03 -5.15 10.56
CA GLY A 70 -1.90 -4.24 10.81
C GLY A 70 -1.72 -3.19 9.72
N LEU A 71 -0.70 -2.35 9.90
CA LEU A 71 -0.25 -1.38 8.90
C LEU A 71 1.18 -1.68 8.51
N TRP A 72 1.38 -2.32 7.36
CA TRP A 72 2.72 -2.75 6.92
C TRP A 72 3.37 -1.79 5.92
N GLY A 73 2.65 -0.73 5.51
CA GLY A 73 3.21 0.35 4.70
C GLY A 73 3.68 -0.08 3.30
N GLY A 74 2.97 -1.02 2.69
CA GLY A 74 3.31 -1.62 1.40
C GLY A 74 4.30 -2.78 1.47
N GLU A 75 4.83 -3.10 2.66
CA GLU A 75 5.60 -4.32 2.87
C GLU A 75 4.71 -5.57 2.87
N ALA A 76 5.31 -6.73 2.58
CA ALA A 76 4.64 -8.01 2.54
C ALA A 76 5.67 -9.13 2.62
N VAL A 77 5.21 -10.38 2.73
CA VAL A 77 6.10 -11.54 2.69
C VAL A 77 6.51 -11.81 1.24
N ILE A 78 7.81 -11.87 0.99
CA ILE A 78 8.35 -12.24 -0.31
C ILE A 78 8.74 -13.71 -0.26
N ARG A 79 8.18 -14.50 -1.18
CA ARG A 79 8.57 -15.90 -1.38
C ARG A 79 9.48 -15.98 -2.59
N GLY A 80 10.66 -16.57 -2.42
CA GLY A 80 11.58 -16.76 -3.53
C GLY A 80 12.67 -17.78 -3.23
N PHE A 81 13.80 -17.62 -3.89
CA PHE A 81 14.96 -18.49 -3.72
C PHE A 81 16.19 -17.64 -3.45
N GLN A 82 16.97 -18.05 -2.46
CA GLN A 82 18.27 -17.47 -2.17
C GLN A 82 19.37 -18.37 -2.72
N LYS A 83 20.38 -17.75 -3.34
CA LYS A 83 21.58 -18.45 -3.81
C LYS A 83 22.80 -17.83 -3.11
N ARG A 84 23.38 -18.57 -2.15
CA ARG A 84 24.53 -18.09 -1.34
C ARG A 84 25.85 -18.08 -2.12
N HIS A 85 25.97 -18.89 -3.16
CA HIS A 85 27.16 -18.97 -4.01
C HIS A 85 26.77 -19.32 -5.46
N PRO A 86 27.38 -18.72 -6.50
CA PRO A 86 27.01 -18.95 -7.90
C PRO A 86 27.03 -20.42 -8.35
N LEU A 87 27.91 -21.24 -7.77
CA LEU A 87 28.00 -22.67 -8.10
C LEU A 87 27.10 -23.57 -7.24
N ARG A 88 26.50 -23.05 -6.16
CA ARG A 88 25.65 -23.85 -5.26
C ARG A 88 24.19 -23.85 -5.72
N ARG A 89 23.45 -24.89 -5.33
CA ARG A 89 22.00 -24.96 -5.57
C ARG A 89 21.27 -23.83 -4.84
N ARG A 90 20.19 -23.33 -5.44
CA ARG A 90 19.30 -22.34 -4.82
C ARG A 90 18.44 -22.99 -3.73
N VAL A 91 18.18 -22.26 -2.66
CA VAL A 91 17.37 -22.73 -1.52
C VAL A 91 16.12 -21.85 -1.41
N PRO A 92 14.91 -22.42 -1.21
CA PRO A 92 13.71 -21.64 -0.95
C PRO A 92 13.91 -20.73 0.28
N HIS A 93 13.47 -19.48 0.18
CA HIS A 93 13.58 -18.52 1.28
C HIS A 93 12.37 -17.58 1.30
N TYR A 94 12.00 -17.18 2.52
CA TYR A 94 10.95 -16.22 2.78
C TYR A 94 11.57 -15.01 3.46
N TRP A 95 11.35 -13.84 2.89
CA TRP A 95 11.71 -12.57 3.51
C TRP A 95 10.48 -12.01 4.21
N PHE A 96 10.51 -12.01 5.53
CA PHE A 96 9.46 -11.43 6.37
C PHE A 96 9.83 -9.99 6.72
N PRO A 97 8.84 -9.07 6.74
CA PRO A 97 9.06 -7.73 7.26
C PRO A 97 9.26 -7.77 8.78
N THR A 98 9.95 -6.76 9.32
CA THR A 98 10.10 -6.59 10.76
C THR A 98 8.87 -5.90 11.32
N LEU A 99 8.11 -6.65 12.14
CA LEU A 99 6.87 -6.19 12.76
C LEU A 99 7.12 -5.76 14.20
N GLN A 100 6.49 -4.65 14.60
CA GLN A 100 6.54 -4.09 15.94
C GLN A 100 5.14 -3.66 16.36
N LYS A 101 4.83 -3.76 17.66
CA LYS A 101 3.60 -3.17 18.21
C LYS A 101 3.87 -1.72 18.56
N TYR A 102 3.01 -0.82 18.11
CA TYR A 102 3.13 0.60 18.37
C TYR A 102 1.77 1.21 18.68
N VAL A 103 1.76 2.25 19.51
CA VAL A 103 0.55 2.99 19.88
C VAL A 103 0.59 4.34 19.19
N PHE A 104 -0.33 4.57 18.25
CA PHE A 104 -0.52 5.88 17.66
C PHE A 104 -1.60 6.66 18.38
N HIS A 105 -1.47 7.98 18.38
CA HIS A 105 -2.55 8.88 18.77
C HIS A 105 -3.21 9.43 17.51
N SER A 106 -4.53 9.28 17.39
CA SER A 106 -5.35 9.93 16.36
C SER A 106 -5.99 11.17 16.95
N GLU A 107 -5.71 12.33 16.38
CA GLU A 107 -6.23 13.62 16.82
C GLU A 107 -7.69 13.80 16.43
N ILE A 108 -8.06 13.35 15.23
CA ILE A 108 -9.44 13.44 14.72
C ILE A 108 -10.39 12.57 15.55
N LEU A 109 -9.93 11.37 15.96
CA LEU A 109 -10.74 10.43 16.74
C LEU A 109 -10.56 10.60 18.26
N ASP A 110 -9.58 11.39 18.70
CA ASP A 110 -9.16 11.56 20.10
C ASP A 110 -8.93 10.22 20.82
N LYS A 111 -8.18 9.31 20.18
CA LYS A 111 -7.97 7.93 20.64
C LYS A 111 -6.54 7.46 20.43
N TYR A 112 -6.07 6.67 21.39
CA TYR A 112 -4.86 5.86 21.25
C TYR A 112 -5.19 4.51 20.61
N LEU A 113 -4.45 4.17 19.56
CA LEU A 113 -4.65 2.96 18.76
C LEU A 113 -3.38 2.11 18.80
N GLU A 114 -3.44 0.97 19.48
CA GLU A 114 -2.38 -0.04 19.42
C GLU A 114 -2.54 -0.87 18.15
N MET A 115 -1.48 -0.96 17.34
CA MET A 115 -1.46 -1.76 16.13
C MET A 115 -0.08 -2.31 15.80
N VAL A 116 -0.06 -3.35 14.97
CA VAL A 116 1.18 -3.93 14.45
C VAL A 116 1.62 -3.16 13.21
N VAL A 117 2.84 -2.63 13.27
CA VAL A 117 3.43 -1.77 12.25
C VAL A 117 4.78 -2.28 11.78
N THR A 118 5.19 -1.81 10.60
CA THR A 118 6.58 -1.93 10.11
C THR A 118 7.34 -0.63 10.38
N GLN A 119 8.67 -0.71 10.43
CA GLN A 119 9.53 0.49 10.57
C GLN A 119 9.32 1.49 9.42
N ARG A 120 9.00 1.00 8.22
CA ARG A 120 8.65 1.84 7.07
C ARG A 120 7.38 2.63 7.32
N THR A 121 6.36 2.02 7.92
CA THR A 121 5.11 2.69 8.26
C THR A 121 5.35 3.85 9.23
N MET A 122 6.17 3.62 10.27
CA MET A 122 6.59 4.69 11.20
C MET A 122 7.22 5.87 10.46
N ARG A 123 8.18 5.60 9.56
CA ARG A 123 8.81 6.64 8.75
C ARG A 123 7.82 7.41 7.88
N MET A 124 6.86 6.72 7.26
CA MET A 124 5.84 7.38 6.45
C MET A 124 4.91 8.24 7.31
N VAL A 125 4.60 7.83 8.54
CA VAL A 125 3.84 8.66 9.49
C VAL A 125 4.60 9.95 9.80
N ASP A 126 5.91 9.87 10.01
CA ASP A 126 6.76 11.04 10.22
C ASP A 126 6.81 11.94 8.97
N GLU A 127 6.99 11.36 7.78
CA GLU A 127 6.99 12.07 6.49
C GLU A 127 5.67 12.80 6.20
N HIS A 128 4.55 12.28 6.69
CA HIS A 128 3.23 12.88 6.53
C HIS A 128 2.85 13.84 7.66
N PHE A 129 3.75 14.05 8.63
CA PHE A 129 3.53 14.88 9.81
C PHE A 129 2.29 14.45 10.60
N GLY A 130 2.20 13.17 10.93
CA GLY A 130 1.16 12.63 11.82
C GLY A 130 0.40 11.43 11.25
N PHE A 131 -0.19 10.67 12.17
CA PHE A 131 -0.85 9.40 11.86
C PHE A 131 -2.09 9.60 10.98
N ASP A 132 -2.96 10.54 11.36
CA ASP A 132 -4.19 10.82 10.61
C ASP A 132 -3.88 11.31 9.19
N ASN A 133 -2.87 12.17 9.07
CA ASN A 133 -2.39 12.66 7.79
C ASN A 133 -1.86 11.54 6.90
N TYR A 134 -1.11 10.59 7.47
CA TYR A 134 -0.63 9.41 6.75
C TYR A 134 -1.80 8.61 6.17
N ILE A 135 -2.81 8.26 6.99
CA ILE A 135 -3.97 7.47 6.53
C ILE A 135 -4.78 8.22 5.45
N LEU A 136 -4.99 9.52 5.62
CA LEU A 136 -5.79 10.33 4.69
C LEU A 136 -5.07 10.57 3.36
N LYS A 137 -3.76 10.88 3.38
CA LYS A 137 -2.97 11.17 2.17
C LYS A 137 -2.55 9.92 1.41
N THR A 138 -2.32 8.80 2.10
CA THR A 138 -1.90 7.56 1.44
C THR A 138 -2.98 7.03 0.50
N PRO A 139 -2.65 6.71 -0.77
CA PRO A 139 -3.63 6.20 -1.71
C PRO A 139 -4.07 4.77 -1.33
N PRO A 140 -5.30 4.36 -1.69
CA PRO A 140 -5.84 3.06 -1.32
C PRO A 140 -4.95 1.87 -1.71
N GLN A 141 -4.33 1.90 -2.89
CA GLN A 141 -3.50 0.80 -3.38
C GLN A 141 -2.24 0.52 -2.54
N ASP A 142 -1.73 1.53 -1.84
CA ASP A 142 -0.52 1.46 -1.03
C ASP A 142 -0.84 1.20 0.44
N LEU A 143 -2.01 1.67 0.91
CA LEU A 143 -2.51 1.34 2.24
C LEU A 143 -2.85 -0.15 2.34
N LYS A 144 -3.63 -0.65 1.37
CA LYS A 144 -4.01 -2.05 1.09
C LYS A 144 -4.64 -2.87 2.23
N SER A 145 -4.30 -2.67 3.50
CA SER A 145 -4.83 -3.42 4.64
C SER A 145 -6.28 -3.05 4.94
N GLU A 146 -7.04 -4.03 5.40
CA GLU A 146 -8.44 -3.84 5.78
C GLU A 146 -8.58 -2.84 6.94
N LEU A 147 -7.76 -2.97 7.98
CA LEU A 147 -7.72 -2.03 9.11
C LEU A 147 -7.46 -0.59 8.64
N GLY A 148 -6.49 -0.39 7.74
CA GLY A 148 -6.18 0.94 7.23
C GLY A 148 -7.35 1.58 6.49
N VAL A 149 -8.03 0.81 5.63
CA VAL A 149 -9.21 1.29 4.89
C VAL A 149 -10.38 1.59 5.84
N LYS A 150 -10.58 0.78 6.88
CA LYS A 150 -11.58 1.02 7.92
C LYS A 150 -11.31 2.32 8.68
N LEU A 151 -10.08 2.50 9.15
CA LEU A 151 -9.66 3.74 9.82
C LEU A 151 -9.85 4.96 8.91
N LYS A 152 -9.46 4.86 7.63
CA LYS A 152 -9.66 5.94 6.66
C LYS A 152 -11.13 6.32 6.53
N ARG A 153 -12.03 5.33 6.48
CA ARG A 153 -13.47 5.57 6.45
C ARG A 153 -13.95 6.27 7.73
N GLU A 154 -13.51 5.81 8.90
CA GLU A 154 -13.88 6.40 10.18
C GLU A 154 -13.44 7.87 10.29
N LEU A 155 -12.18 8.16 9.92
CA LEU A 155 -11.65 9.53 9.89
C LEU A 155 -12.45 10.42 8.93
N LEU A 156 -12.72 9.95 7.71
CA LEU A 156 -13.49 10.72 6.73
C LEU A 156 -14.94 10.97 7.19
N LEU A 157 -15.56 10.02 7.88
CA LEU A 157 -16.90 10.20 8.44
C LEU A 157 -16.90 11.20 9.61
N ALA A 158 -15.91 11.14 10.50
CA ALA A 158 -15.76 12.10 11.59
C ALA A 158 -15.58 13.53 11.05
N LEU A 159 -14.73 13.71 10.03
CA LEU A 159 -14.54 14.98 9.35
C LEU A 159 -15.81 15.47 8.65
N ALA A 160 -16.56 14.59 7.98
CA ALA A 160 -17.78 14.96 7.28
C ALA A 160 -18.89 15.41 8.24
N LYS A 161 -19.00 14.77 9.40
CA LYS A 161 -19.96 15.16 10.46
C LYS A 161 -19.52 16.40 11.24
N LYS A 162 -18.23 16.70 11.25
CA LYS A 162 -17.57 17.70 12.10
C LYS A 162 -17.64 17.36 13.59
N ASP A 163 -17.60 16.06 13.90
CA ASP A 163 -17.69 15.52 15.27
C ASP A 163 -16.31 15.41 15.94
N PHE A 164 -15.35 16.29 15.60
CA PHE A 164 -13.99 16.24 16.13
C PHE A 164 -13.80 17.27 17.25
N LEU A 165 -13.02 16.90 18.28
CA LEU A 165 -12.67 17.76 19.43
C LEU A 165 -13.87 18.43 20.16
N PRO A 166 -14.88 17.68 20.63
CA PRO A 166 -16.04 18.27 21.31
C PRO A 166 -15.67 19.04 22.58
N ASN A 167 -14.53 18.74 23.19
CA ASN A 167 -14.08 19.33 24.44
C ASN A 167 -13.15 20.55 24.26
N ASN A 168 -12.75 20.89 23.03
CA ASN A 168 -11.86 22.04 22.77
C ASN A 168 -12.20 22.72 21.43
N PRO A 169 -13.23 23.60 21.40
CA PRO A 169 -13.79 24.19 20.18
C PRO A 169 -13.01 25.42 19.66
N ALA A 170 -11.71 25.52 19.95
CA ALA A 170 -10.88 26.70 19.65
C ALA A 170 -10.90 27.16 18.19
#